data_AF-A0A5C6KPC0-F1
#
_entry.id   AF-A0A5C6KPC0-F1
#
_cell.length_a   1.000
_cell.length_b   1.000
_cell.length_c   1.000
_cell.angle_alpha   90.00
_cell.angle_beta   90.00
_cell.angle_gamma   90.00
#
_symmetry.space_group_name_H-M   'P 1'
#
loop_
_entity.id
_entity.type
_entity.pdbx_description
1 polymer ?
#
loop_
_entity_poly.entity_id
_entity_poly.type
_entity_poly.pdbx_seq_one_letter_code
_entity_poly.pdbx_strand_id
1 'polypeptide(L)' 'MRRAVNLNRKNDYGLDSIQMMRIINAHQKGNAYKRALVEFRLTDINFHREVEMLMNGKYDELKAQVKEW' A
#
# COMPACT_ATOMS: atom_id res chain seq x y z
N MET A 1 8.40 -9.87 10.56
CA MET A 1 7.88 -8.93 9.53
C MET A 1 6.47 -8.58 9.93
N ARG A 2 6.14 -7.29 9.99
CA ARG A 2 4.83 -6.81 10.44
C ARG A 2 3.87 -6.71 9.24
N ARG A 3 2.60 -7.11 9.35
CA ARG A 3 1.67 -7.37 8.24
C ARG A 3 0.39 -6.55 8.43
N ALA A 4 -0.25 -6.14 7.33
CA ALA A 4 -1.46 -5.31 7.39
C ALA A 4 -2.46 -5.76 8.49
N VAL A 5 -2.82 -4.83 9.39
CA VAL A 5 -3.56 -5.11 10.64
C VAL A 5 -5.03 -5.47 10.41
N ASN A 6 -5.56 -5.22 9.21
CA ASN A 6 -6.94 -5.52 8.82
C ASN A 6 -7.16 -7.02 8.52
N LEU A 7 -8.33 -7.38 7.97
CA LEU A 7 -8.86 -8.74 7.72
C LEU A 7 -7.82 -9.79 7.26
N ASN A 8 -6.76 -9.35 6.57
CA ASN A 8 -5.64 -10.12 6.06
C ASN A 8 -4.74 -10.78 7.13
N ARG A 9 -4.66 -10.25 8.37
CA ARG A 9 -3.80 -10.80 9.44
C ARG A 9 -4.14 -12.25 9.82
N LYS A 10 -5.43 -12.64 9.75
CA LYS A 10 -5.88 -13.96 10.20
C LYS A 10 -5.58 -15.09 9.22
N ASN A 11 -5.33 -14.76 7.95
CA ASN A 11 -5.18 -15.75 6.88
C ASN A 11 -3.74 -15.84 6.33
N ASP A 12 -2.78 -15.16 6.97
CA ASP A 12 -1.39 -15.04 6.51
C ASP A 12 -1.23 -14.54 5.07
N TYR A 13 -2.28 -13.88 4.58
CA TYR A 13 -2.42 -13.35 3.23
C TYR A 13 -2.17 -11.84 3.25
N GLY A 14 -1.71 -11.27 2.14
CA GLY A 14 -1.52 -9.82 1.99
C GLY A 14 -0.08 -9.32 2.18
N LEU A 15 0.08 -8.00 2.03
CA LEU A 15 1.38 -7.34 2.01
C LEU A 15 1.97 -7.20 3.41
N ASP A 16 3.27 -7.49 3.52
CA ASP A 16 4.05 -7.09 4.67
C ASP A 16 4.46 -5.61 4.58
N SER A 17 4.91 -5.05 5.70
CA SER A 17 5.28 -3.63 5.79
C SER A 17 6.45 -3.26 4.86
N ILE A 18 7.38 -4.17 4.57
CA ILE A 18 8.50 -3.89 3.66
C ILE A 18 8.00 -3.85 2.21
N GLN A 19 7.16 -4.81 1.83
CA GLN A 19 6.50 -4.84 0.51
C GLN A 19 5.69 -3.57 0.29
N MET A 20 4.89 -3.16 1.28
CA MET A 20 4.10 -1.95 1.15
C MET A 20 4.97 -0.69 1.08
N MET A 21 6.02 -0.58 1.90
CA MET A 21 6.97 0.54 1.81
C MET A 21 7.62 0.64 0.42
N ARG A 22 7.95 -0.48 -0.22
CA ARG A 22 8.46 -0.50 -1.60
C ARG A 22 7.41 -0.01 -2.60
N ILE A 23 6.17 -0.44 -2.46
CA ILE A 23 5.05 -0.03 -3.34
C ILE A 23 4.79 1.47 -3.22
N ILE A 24 4.74 2.02 -2.01
CA ILE A 24 4.55 3.46 -1.77
C ILE A 24 5.65 4.27 -2.46
N ASN A 25 6.91 3.86 -2.29
CA ASN A 25 8.04 4.55 -2.92
C ASN A 25 8.01 4.44 -4.46
N ALA A 26 7.58 3.30 -5.00
CA ALA A 26 7.43 3.10 -6.44
C ALA A 26 6.31 3.98 -7.01
N HIS A 27 5.19 4.10 -6.31
CA HIS A 27 4.09 5.00 -6.69
C HIS A 27 4.52 6.47 -6.67
N GLN A 28 5.18 6.89 -5.58
CA GLN A 28 5.65 8.27 -5.39
C GLN A 28 6.57 8.73 -6.54
N LYS A 29 7.50 7.86 -6.96
CA LYS A 29 8.46 8.11 -8.05
C LYS A 29 7.93 7.75 -9.45
N GLY A 30 6.76 7.12 -9.54
CA GLY A 30 6.19 6.60 -10.78
C GLY A 30 5.61 7.71 -11.67
N ASN A 31 5.60 7.47 -12.98
CA ASN A 31 4.78 8.24 -13.92
C ASN A 31 3.30 7.80 -13.83
N ALA A 32 2.40 8.49 -14.54
CA ALA A 32 0.96 8.22 -14.48
C ALA A 32 0.61 6.74 -14.72
N TYR A 33 1.21 6.11 -15.73
CA TYR A 33 0.99 4.69 -16.02
C TYR A 33 1.44 3.77 -14.88
N LYS A 34 2.64 4.00 -14.33
CA LYS A 34 3.15 3.20 -13.20
C LYS A 34 2.31 3.36 -11.94
N ARG A 35 1.79 4.57 -11.68
CA ARG A 35 0.86 4.84 -10.58
C ARG A 35 -0.44 4.07 -10.75
N ALA A 36 -1.09 4.18 -11.90
CA ALA A 36 -2.31 3.45 -12.22
C ALA A 36 -2.15 1.92 -12.09
N LEU A 37 -0.99 1.36 -12.49
CA LEU A 37 -0.74 -0.08 -12.34
C LEU A 37 -0.63 -0.50 -10.86
N VAL A 38 -0.02 0.33 -10.01
CA VAL A 38 0.04 0.09 -8.57
C VAL A 38 -1.35 0.18 -7.95
N GLU A 39 -2.11 1.22 -8.28
CA GLU A 39 -3.48 1.45 -7.80
C GLU A 39 -4.39 0.26 -8.16
N PHE A 40 -4.33 -0.21 -9.41
CA PHE A 40 -5.08 -1.37 -9.90
C PHE A 40 -4.73 -2.64 -9.11
N ARG A 41 -3.45 -2.94 -8.94
CA ARG A 41 -3.00 -4.15 -8.21
C ARG A 41 -3.39 -4.13 -6.75
N LEU A 42 -3.26 -2.98 -6.07
CA LEU A 42 -3.66 -2.84 -4.68
C LEU A 42 -5.18 -2.96 -4.50
N THR A 43 -5.95 -2.42 -5.45
CA THR A 43 -7.41 -2.56 -5.50
C THR A 43 -7.81 -4.03 -5.61
N ASP A 44 -7.16 -4.81 -6.46
CA ASP A 44 -7.43 -6.25 -6.68
C ASP A 44 -7.23 -7.10 -5.41
N ILE A 45 -6.31 -6.71 -4.52
CA ILE A 45 -6.05 -7.38 -3.24
C ILE A 45 -6.68 -6.68 -2.03
N ASN A 46 -7.71 -5.84 -2.24
CA ASN A 46 -8.51 -5.16 -1.22
C ASN A 46 -7.78 -4.09 -0.37
N PHE A 47 -6.78 -3.40 -0.92
CA PHE A 47 -6.09 -2.26 -0.26
C PHE A 47 -6.67 -0.90 -0.71
N HIS A 48 -8.00 -0.78 -0.83
CA HIS A 48 -8.67 0.42 -1.35
C HIS A 48 -8.34 1.69 -0.56
N ARG A 49 -8.25 1.59 0.77
CA ARG A 49 -7.91 2.72 1.65
C ARG A 49 -6.52 3.25 1.33
N GLU A 50 -5.55 2.35 1.17
CA GLU A 50 -4.18 2.72 0.86
C GLU A 50 -4.08 3.31 -0.55
N VAL A 51 -4.87 2.81 -1.51
CA VAL A 51 -5.00 3.42 -2.85
C VAL A 51 -5.52 4.85 -2.77
N GLU A 52 -6.57 5.12 -2.00
CA GLU A 52 -7.10 6.47 -1.81
C GLU A 52 -6.05 7.41 -1.20
N MET A 53 -5.26 6.94 -0.23
CA MET A 53 -4.15 7.71 0.32
C MET A 53 -3.06 8.01 -0.72
N LEU A 54 -2.72 7.04 -1.57
CA LEU A 54 -1.74 7.21 -2.65
C LEU A 54 -2.21 8.23 -3.70
N MET A 55 -3.46 8.15 -4.13
CA MET A 55 -4.06 9.09 -5.09
C MET A 55 -4.12 10.51 -4.55
N ASN A 56 -4.39 10.66 -3.25
CA ASN A 56 -4.38 11.95 -2.55
C ASN A 56 -2.98 12.45 -2.19
N GLY A 57 -1.91 11.73 -2.55
CA GLY A 57 -0.52 12.12 -2.28
C GLY A 57 -0.12 12.04 -0.80
N LYS A 58 -0.89 11.32 0.04
CA LYS A 58 -0.67 11.16 1.49
C LYS A 58 0.42 10.12 1.82
N TYR A 59 1.57 10.23 1.15
CA TYR A 59 2.66 9.24 1.23
C TYR A 59 3.22 9.09 2.65
N ASP A 60 3.47 10.20 3.35
CA ASP A 60 4.13 10.16 4.66
C ASP A 60 3.20 9.62 5.75
N GLU A 61 1.91 9.97 5.69
CA GLU A 61 0.88 9.42 6.57
C GLU A 61 0.73 7.90 6.37
N LEU A 62 0.68 7.46 5.12
CA LEU A 62 0.60 6.04 4.80
C LEU A 62 1.86 5.27 5.28
N LYS A 63 3.06 5.83 5.09
CA LYS A 63 4.30 5.23 5.61
C LYS A 63 4.30 5.13 7.14
N ALA A 64 3.77 6.13 7.84
CA ALA A 64 3.65 6.09 9.30
C ALA A 64 2.72 4.95 9.74
N GLN A 65 1.56 4.80 9.11
CA GLN A 65 0.64 3.69 9.40
C GLN A 65 1.26 2.32 9.11
N VAL A 66 2.03 2.19 8.02
CA VAL A 66 2.68 0.93 7.62
C VAL A 66 3.77 0.49 8.59
N LYS A 67 4.42 1.41 9.31
CA LYS A 67 5.37 1.07 10.38
C LYS A 67 4.69 0.42 11.59
N GLU A 68 3.42 0.74 11.81
CA GLU A 68 2.57 0.21 12.89
C GLU A 68 1.77 -1.04 12.48
N TRP A 69 1.99 -1.56 11.27
CA TRP A 69 1.47 -2.88 10.87
C TRP A 69 2.01 -4.00 11.75
#